data_AF-A0A923XSG0-F1
#
_entry.id   AF-A0A923XSG0-F1
#
_cell.length_a   1.000
_cell.length_b   1.000
_cell.length_c   1.000
_cell.angle_alpha   90.00
_cell.angle_beta   90.00
_cell.angle_gamma   90.00
#
_symmetry.space_group_name_H-M   'P 1'
#
loop_
_entity.id
_entity.type
_entity.pdbx_description
1 polymer ?
#
loop_
_entity_poly.entity_id
_entity_poly.type
_entity_poly.pdbx_seq_one_letter_code
_entity_poly.pdbx_strand_id
1 'polypeptide(L)'
;PVMMAAAFGLQHAGLQRNFRGLAEVAARLHTALSKGPWLCGDSYTAADLICASAFTFMPQFTADDPLIKGWVTRYQARPALAAAKAYDAALLTKAA
;
A
#
# COMPACT_ATOMS: atom_id res chain seq x y z
N PRO A 1 -0.40 7.81 7.83
CA PRO A 1 -0.15 9.25 8.07
C PRO A 1 0.32 10.00 6.81
N VAL A 2 1.37 9.54 6.14
CA VAL A 2 1.96 10.22 4.95
C VAL A 2 0.93 10.45 3.84
N MET A 3 0.22 9.41 3.40
CA MET A 3 -0.81 9.54 2.34
C MET A 3 -1.97 10.46 2.72
N MET A 4 -2.38 10.49 4.00
CA MET A 4 -3.43 11.41 4.46
C MET A 4 -2.93 12.85 4.50
N ALA A 5 -1.71 13.07 5.00
CA ALA A 5 -1.11 14.40 4.97
C ALA A 5 -1.01 14.93 3.53
N ALA A 6 -0.61 14.07 2.58
CA ALA A 6 -0.60 14.41 1.16
C ALA A 6 -2.00 14.70 0.60
N ALA A 7 -3.00 13.85 0.89
CA ALA A 7 -4.38 14.02 0.43
C ALA A 7 -5.01 15.34 0.90
N PHE A 8 -4.68 15.78 2.11
CA PHE A 8 -5.17 17.03 2.68
C PHE A 8 -4.24 18.23 2.41
N GLY A 9 -3.16 18.05 1.64
CA GLY A 9 -2.20 19.12 1.34
C GLY A 9 -1.46 19.66 2.58
N LEU A 10 -1.37 18.87 3.65
CA LEU A 10 -0.75 19.30 4.91
C LEU A 10 0.77 19.33 4.78
N GLN A 11 1.34 20.53 4.88
CA GLN A 11 2.79 20.74 4.86
C GLN A 11 3.24 21.43 6.14
N HIS A 12 4.03 20.71 6.96
CA HIS A 12 4.61 21.25 8.17
C HIS A 12 5.92 20.53 8.50
N ALA A 13 6.95 21.26 8.94
CA ALA A 13 8.27 20.70 9.25
C ALA A 13 8.20 19.58 10.30
N GLY A 14 7.29 19.70 11.27
CA GLY A 14 7.04 18.67 12.28
C GLY A 14 6.47 17.37 11.70
N LEU A 15 5.57 17.45 10.71
CA LEU A 15 5.05 16.25 10.04
C LEU A 15 6.15 15.56 9.26
N GLN A 16 6.97 16.34 8.55
CA GLN A 16 8.04 15.78 7.73
C GLN A 16 9.16 15.16 8.55
N ARG A 17 9.49 15.74 9.70
CA ARG A 17 10.46 15.16 10.64
C ARG A 17 9.98 13.81 11.22
N ASN A 18 8.69 13.68 11.53
CA ASN A 18 8.14 12.48 12.16
C ASN A 18 7.80 11.38 11.15
N PHE A 19 7.15 11.73 10.04
CA PHE A 19 6.55 10.76 9.13
C PHE A 19 7.22 10.73 7.75
N ARG A 20 7.95 11.78 7.38
CA ARG A 20 8.53 11.98 6.04
C ARG A 20 7.41 12.04 4.98
N GLY A 21 7.76 11.98 3.70
CA GLY A 21 6.85 12.19 2.58
C GLY A 21 6.68 10.97 1.68
N LEU A 22 5.89 11.17 0.63
CA LEU A 22 5.63 10.15 -0.38
C LEU A 22 6.90 9.72 -1.10
N ALA A 23 7.86 10.63 -1.29
CA ALA A 23 9.15 10.33 -1.90
C ALA A 23 9.95 9.32 -1.06
N GLU A 24 10.01 9.50 0.26
CA GLU A 24 10.71 8.59 1.16
C GLU A 24 9.99 7.23 1.26
N VAL A 25 8.65 7.22 1.20
CA VAL A 25 7.87 5.97 1.09
C VAL A 25 8.24 5.22 -0.19
N ALA A 26 8.23 5.89 -1.34
CA ALA A 26 8.58 5.28 -2.62
C ALA A 26 10.02 4.73 -2.61
N ALA A 27 10.99 5.52 -2.17
CA ALA A 27 12.39 5.10 -2.08
C ALA A 27 12.58 3.88 -1.16
N ARG A 28 11.86 3.85 -0.02
CA ARG A 28 11.96 2.74 0.94
C ARG A 28 11.34 1.45 0.42
N LEU A 29 10.21 1.55 -0.30
CA LEU A 29 9.56 0.42 -0.96
C LEU A 29 10.42 -0.10 -2.11
N HIS A 30 10.92 0.78 -2.98
CA HIS A 30 11.85 0.42 -4.05
C HIS A 30 13.05 -0.36 -3.52
N THR A 31 13.69 0.14 -2.46
CA THR A 31 14.87 -0.51 -1.85
C THR A 31 14.56 -1.91 -1.29
N ALA A 32 13.33 -2.14 -0.81
CA ALA A 32 12.92 -3.47 -0.33
C ALA A 32 12.63 -4.40 -1.52
N LEU A 33 11.87 -3.92 -2.49
CA LEU A 33 11.42 -4.68 -3.66
C LEU A 33 12.52 -4.92 -4.70
N SER A 34 13.64 -4.20 -4.62
CA SER A 34 14.84 -4.50 -5.42
C SER A 34 15.53 -5.79 -4.96
N LYS A 35 15.21 -6.28 -3.75
CA LYS A 35 15.80 -7.49 -3.16
C LYS A 35 14.94 -8.74 -3.37
N GLY A 36 13.72 -8.60 -3.88
CA GLY A 36 12.80 -9.71 -4.04
C GLY A 36 11.37 -9.28 -4.36
N PRO A 37 10.49 -10.24 -4.66
CA PRO A 37 9.11 -9.97 -5.09
C PRO A 37 8.22 -9.33 -4.01
N TRP A 38 8.59 -9.48 -2.73
CA TRP A 38 7.85 -9.03 -1.55
C TRP A 38 8.74 -8.20 -0.61
N LEU A 39 8.13 -7.49 0.34
CA LEU A 39 8.85 -6.57 1.23
C LEU A 39 9.89 -7.25 2.14
N CYS A 40 9.72 -8.55 2.40
CA CYS A 40 10.63 -9.38 3.18
C CYS A 40 11.42 -10.38 2.32
N GLY A 41 11.58 -10.11 1.02
CA GLY A 41 12.32 -10.98 0.08
C GLY A 41 11.38 -11.92 -0.69
N ASP A 42 11.62 -13.22 -0.58
CA ASP A 42 10.97 -14.22 -1.44
C ASP A 42 9.54 -14.59 -1.02
N SER A 43 9.17 -14.35 0.24
CA SER A 43 7.89 -14.77 0.80
C SER A 43 6.95 -13.60 1.08
N TYR A 44 5.68 -13.81 0.78
CA TYR A 44 4.60 -12.88 1.15
C TYR A 44 4.38 -12.91 2.66
N THR A 45 4.29 -11.73 3.29
CA THR A 45 4.11 -11.60 4.73
C THR A 45 3.01 -10.60 5.08
N ALA A 46 2.73 -10.47 6.38
CA ALA A 46 1.84 -9.42 6.88
C ALA A 46 2.32 -8.00 6.52
N ALA A 47 3.63 -7.79 6.32
CA ALA A 47 4.15 -6.49 5.88
C ALA A 47 3.58 -6.11 4.51
N ASP A 48 3.51 -7.06 3.58
CA ASP A 48 2.95 -6.84 2.25
C ASP A 48 1.46 -6.50 2.33
N LEU A 49 0.70 -7.25 3.13
CA LEU A 49 -0.73 -6.97 3.37
C LEU A 49 -0.97 -5.55 3.86
N ILE A 50 -0.28 -5.19 4.96
CA ILE A 50 -0.48 -3.90 5.63
C ILE A 50 -0.10 -2.75 4.70
N CYS A 51 1.07 -2.82 4.06
CA CYS A 51 1.55 -1.73 3.21
C CYS A 51 0.82 -1.64 1.86
N ALA A 52 0.55 -2.77 1.19
CA ALA A 52 -0.11 -2.76 -0.12
C ALA A 52 -1.60 -2.38 -0.04
N SER A 53 -2.27 -2.71 1.07
CA SER A 53 -3.69 -2.36 1.27
C SER A 53 -3.93 -0.85 1.17
N ALA A 54 -2.98 -0.03 1.61
CA ALA A 54 -3.12 1.42 1.56
C ALA A 54 -3.20 1.96 0.11
N PHE A 55 -2.46 1.35 -0.83
CA PHE A 55 -2.54 1.67 -2.26
C PHE A 55 -3.81 1.13 -2.92
N THR A 56 -4.53 0.20 -2.27
CA THR A 56 -5.87 -0.22 -2.75
C THR A 56 -6.92 0.85 -2.42
N PHE A 57 -6.82 1.49 -1.26
CA PHE A 57 -7.73 2.60 -0.87
C PHE A 57 -7.37 3.91 -1.54
N MET A 58 -6.08 4.17 -1.81
CA MET A 58 -5.60 5.42 -2.40
C MET A 58 -4.67 5.14 -3.59
N PRO A 59 -5.19 4.58 -4.70
CA PRO A 59 -4.38 4.17 -5.84
C PRO A 59 -3.60 5.33 -6.48
N GLN A 60 -4.11 6.57 -6.37
CA GLN A 60 -3.46 7.79 -6.87
C GLN A 60 -2.10 8.09 -6.23
N PHE A 61 -1.78 7.49 -5.07
CA PHE A 61 -0.48 7.65 -4.41
C PHE A 61 0.50 6.52 -4.72
N THR A 62 0.14 5.58 -5.59
CA THR A 62 1.08 4.57 -6.07
C THR A 62 2.17 5.28 -6.89
N ALA A 63 3.42 5.18 -6.44
CA ALA A 63 4.55 5.78 -7.14
C ALA A 63 4.68 5.23 -8.56
N ASP A 64 5.18 6.05 -9.48
CA ASP A 64 5.52 5.62 -10.84
C ASP A 64 6.85 4.85 -10.85
N ASP A 65 6.83 3.68 -10.22
CA ASP A 65 7.95 2.77 -10.09
C ASP A 65 7.49 1.35 -10.49
N PRO A 66 8.18 0.69 -11.45
CA PRO A 66 7.74 -0.61 -11.96
C PRO A 66 7.76 -1.72 -10.89
N LEU A 67 8.69 -1.67 -9.92
CA LEU A 67 8.74 -2.65 -8.83
C LEU A 67 7.56 -2.49 -7.89
N ILE A 68 7.22 -1.24 -7.55
CA ILE A 68 6.09 -0.93 -6.67
C ILE A 68 4.77 -1.28 -7.35
N LYS A 69 4.58 -0.87 -8.62
CA LYS A 69 3.39 -1.24 -9.41
C LYS A 69 3.23 -2.75 -9.52
N GLY A 70 4.31 -3.47 -9.85
CA GLY A 70 4.30 -4.93 -9.95
C GLY A 70 3.96 -5.60 -8.62
N TRP A 71 4.48 -5.09 -7.51
CA TRP A 71 4.15 -5.59 -6.17
C TRP A 71 2.69 -5.36 -5.79
N VAL A 72 2.12 -4.18 -6.07
CA VAL A 72 0.69 -3.89 -5.85
C VAL A 72 -0.19 -4.81 -6.70
N THR A 73 0.14 -5.02 -7.98
CA THR A 73 -0.59 -5.95 -8.85
C THR A 73 -0.53 -7.38 -8.31
N ARG A 74 0.65 -7.85 -7.88
CA ARG A 74 0.80 -9.19 -7.27
C ARG A 74 -0.03 -9.33 -6.00
N TYR A 75 -0.07 -8.31 -5.14
CA TYR A 75 -0.93 -8.27 -3.96
C TYR A 75 -2.41 -8.35 -4.33
N GLN A 76 -2.86 -7.57 -5.33
CA GLN A 76 -4.25 -7.52 -5.74
C GLN A 76 -4.77 -8.83 -6.36
N ALA A 77 -3.88 -9.59 -7.00
CA ALA A 77 -4.19 -10.89 -7.59
C ALA A 77 -4.36 -12.03 -6.57
N ARG A 78 -4.12 -11.79 -5.27
CA ARG A 78 -4.16 -12.85 -4.26
C ARG A 78 -5.60 -13.34 -4.03
N PRO A 79 -5.85 -14.67 -4.03
CA PRO A 79 -7.18 -15.24 -3.75
C PRO A 79 -7.75 -14.80 -2.39
N ALA A 80 -6.90 -14.63 -1.38
CA ALA A 80 -7.30 -14.17 -0.05
C ALA A 80 -7.92 -12.76 -0.09
N LEU A 81 -7.42 -11.87 -0.95
CA LEU A 81 -8.00 -10.52 -1.10
C LEU A 81 -9.36 -10.58 -1.79
N ALA A 82 -9.51 -11.45 -2.81
CA ALA A 82 -10.81 -11.67 -3.46
C ALA A 82 -11.84 -12.24 -2.48
N ALA A 83 -11.44 -13.22 -1.66
CA ALA A 83 -12.30 -13.80 -0.62
C ALA A 83 -12.73 -12.77 0.42
N ALA A 84 -11.80 -11.93 0.90
CA ALA A 84 -12.11 -10.85 1.84
C ALA A 84 -13.12 -9.85 1.25
N LYS A 85 -12.92 -9.41 -0.01
CA LYS A 85 -13.86 -8.51 -0.69
C LYS A 85 -15.25 -9.13 -0.85
N ALA A 86 -15.34 -10.42 -1.19
CA ALA A 86 -16.61 -11.12 -1.32
C ALA A 86 -17.34 -11.22 0.03
N TYR A 87 -16.60 -11.48 1.10
CA TYR A 87 -17.13 -11.50 2.46
C TYR A 87 -17.69 -10.13 2.88
N ASP A 88 -16.91 -9.06 2.69
CA ASP A 88 -17.33 -7.70 3.01
C ASP A 88 -18.57 -7.29 2.21
N ALA A 89 -18.63 -7.63 0.92
CA ALA A 89 -19.79 -7.36 0.08
C ALA A 89 -21.06 -8.08 0.59
N ALA A 90 -20.94 -9.34 1.01
CA ALA A 90 -22.07 -10.10 1.56
C ALA A 90 -22.61 -9.48 2.86
N LEU A 91 -21.73 -8.93 3.71
CA LEU A 91 -22.15 -8.23 4.92
C LEU A 91 -22.89 -6.92 4.60
N LEU A 92 -22.43 -6.16 3.62
CA LEU A 92 -23.10 -4.92 3.18
C LEU A 92 -24.50 -5.18 2.63
N THR A 93 -24.69 -6.25 1.84
CA THR A 93 -26.02 -6.64 1.34
C THR A 93 -26.95 -7.06 2.47
N LYS A 94 -26.44 -7.71 3.53
CA LYS A 94 -27.26 -8.14 4.67
C LYS A 94 -27.70 -6.97 5.58
N ALA A 95 -26.95 -5.87 5.56
CA ALA A 95 -27.23 -4.69 6.39
C ALA A 95 -28.15 -3.66 5.73
N ALA A 96 -28.43 -3.80 4.43
CA ALA A 96 -29.35 -2.97 3.65
C ALA A 96 -30.78 -3.53 3.66
#